data_AF-A0A5T3ENG0-F1
#
_entry.id   AF-A0A5T3ENG0-F1
#
_cell.length_a   1.000
_cell.length_b   1.000
_cell.length_c   1.000
_cell.angle_alpha   90.00
_cell.angle_beta   90.00
_cell.angle_gamma   90.00
#
_symmetry.space_group_name_H-M   'P 1'
#
loop_
_entity.id
_entity.type
_entity.pdbx_description
1 polymer ?
#
loop_
_entity_poly.entity_id
_entity_poly.type
_entity_poly.pdbx_seq_one_letter_code
_entity_poly.pdbx_strand_id
1 'polypeptide(L)'
;MDKELNEHVMIERVEMIARLTAEGTCKERDREIALNLIAEIARGNLMKNNNFSVVFSAPPVDETFAKESKVKVNITLDKDQKIGQPVIDAFQCELTRRIQSVFPSTRVTVKKGSMTGVELMGFDKDSDREALDSILQEVWEDESWR
;
A
#
# COMPACT_ATOMS: atom_id res chain seq x y z
N MET A 1 -33.46 -53.73 13.01
CA MET A 1 -32.68 -53.01 14.04
C MET A 1 -31.63 -52.10 13.39
N ASP A 2 -31.08 -52.45 12.22
CA ASP A 2 -30.00 -51.69 11.57
C ASP A 2 -30.43 -50.40 10.85
N LYS A 3 -31.67 -50.32 10.36
CA LYS A 3 -32.17 -49.13 9.64
C LYS A 3 -32.31 -47.90 10.55
N GLU A 4 -32.78 -48.12 11.76
CA GLU A 4 -33.02 -47.09 12.77
C GLU A 4 -31.71 -46.52 13.32
N LEU A 5 -30.70 -47.38 13.51
CA LEU A 5 -29.34 -46.95 13.86
C LEU A 5 -28.70 -46.13 12.74
N ASN A 6 -28.91 -46.51 11.48
CA ASN A 6 -28.36 -45.81 10.33
C ASN A 6 -29.03 -44.43 10.13
N GLU A 7 -30.34 -44.33 10.38
CA GLU A 7 -31.07 -43.06 10.41
C GLU A 7 -30.58 -42.16 11.54
N HIS A 8 -30.34 -42.70 12.74
CA HIS A 8 -29.80 -41.94 13.87
C HIS A 8 -28.41 -41.37 13.56
N VAL A 9 -27.52 -42.20 13.01
CA VAL A 9 -26.16 -41.78 12.63
C VAL A 9 -26.19 -40.74 11.51
N MET A 10 -27.11 -40.86 10.55
CA MET A 10 -27.27 -39.84 9.51
C MET A 10 -27.75 -38.52 10.11
N ILE A 11 -28.71 -38.54 11.04
CA ILE A 11 -29.21 -37.33 11.69
C ILE A 11 -28.11 -36.66 12.52
N GLU A 12 -27.36 -37.39 13.33
CA GLU A 12 -26.25 -36.83 14.11
C GLU A 12 -25.17 -36.20 13.23
N ARG A 13 -24.87 -36.83 12.09
CA ARG A 13 -23.91 -36.28 11.11
C ARG A 13 -24.43 -35.02 10.44
N VAL A 14 -25.70 -34.97 10.07
CA VAL A 14 -26.33 -33.78 9.49
C VAL A 14 -26.37 -32.63 10.50
N GLU A 15 -26.69 -32.92 11.76
CA GLU A 15 -26.69 -31.92 12.83
C GLU A 15 -25.28 -31.39 13.11
N MET A 16 -24.27 -32.25 13.10
CA MET A 16 -22.87 -31.84 13.23
C MET A 16 -22.41 -30.97 12.06
N ILE A 17 -22.76 -31.33 10.82
CA ILE A 17 -22.44 -30.54 9.62
C ILE A 17 -23.13 -29.18 9.69
N ALA A 18 -24.41 -29.13 10.06
CA ALA A 18 -25.17 -27.89 10.20
C ALA A 18 -24.56 -26.96 11.26
N ARG A 19 -24.14 -27.50 12.42
CA ARG A 19 -23.40 -26.76 13.45
C ARG A 19 -22.09 -26.20 12.91
N LEU A 20 -21.26 -27.05 12.28
CA LEU A 20 -19.94 -26.64 11.76
C LEU A 20 -20.03 -25.62 10.61
N THR A 21 -21.09 -25.65 9.80
CA THR A 21 -21.29 -24.66 8.72
C THR A 21 -21.95 -23.36 9.20
N ALA A 22 -22.75 -23.41 10.26
CA ALA A 22 -23.26 -22.20 10.92
C ALA A 22 -22.22 -21.54 11.84
N GLU A 23 -21.31 -22.31 12.43
CA GLU A 23 -20.23 -21.85 13.31
C GLU A 23 -19.01 -21.33 12.53
N GLY A 24 -19.24 -20.37 11.64
CA GLY A 24 -18.24 -19.33 11.38
C GLY A 24 -18.29 -18.35 12.54
N THR A 25 -17.64 -18.65 13.67
CA THR A 25 -17.95 -17.97 14.95
C THR A 25 -17.32 -16.57 15.09
N CYS A 26 -17.77 -15.62 14.27
CA CYS A 26 -18.02 -14.27 14.78
C CYS A 26 -19.42 -14.31 15.38
N LYS A 27 -19.53 -14.35 16.73
CA LYS A 27 -20.86 -14.36 17.37
C LYS A 27 -21.56 -13.05 17.03
N GLU A 28 -22.89 -13.03 17.03
CA GLU A 28 -23.65 -11.80 16.77
C GLU A 28 -23.24 -10.66 17.70
N ARG A 29 -22.84 -10.99 18.94
CA ARG A 29 -22.19 -10.06 19.88
C ARG A 29 -20.85 -9.53 19.40
N ASP A 30 -19.99 -10.36 18.82
CA ASP A 30 -18.68 -9.91 18.33
C ASP A 30 -18.86 -8.98 17.12
N ARG A 31 -19.88 -9.23 16.30
CA ARG A 31 -20.31 -8.35 15.22
C ARG A 31 -20.86 -7.02 15.75
N GLU A 32 -21.68 -7.05 16.79
CA GLU A 32 -22.22 -5.84 17.45
C GLU A 32 -21.09 -5.00 18.07
N ILE A 33 -20.13 -5.63 18.75
CA ILE A 33 -18.95 -4.96 19.31
C ILE A 33 -18.14 -4.29 18.20
N ALA A 34 -17.88 -4.99 17.08
CA ALA A 34 -17.14 -4.43 15.96
C ALA A 34 -17.87 -3.23 15.33
N LEU A 35 -19.19 -3.34 15.12
CA LEU A 35 -20.00 -2.26 14.55
C LEU A 35 -20.07 -1.04 15.48
N ASN A 36 -20.20 -1.25 16.80
CA ASN A 36 -20.19 -0.15 17.76
C ASN A 36 -18.82 0.55 17.79
N LEU A 37 -17.72 -0.20 17.75
CA LEU A 37 -16.36 0.36 17.69
C LEU A 37 -16.15 1.19 16.41
N ILE A 38 -16.61 0.69 15.27
CA ILE A 38 -16.57 1.41 13.98
C ILE A 38 -17.38 2.70 14.06
N ALA A 39 -18.58 2.66 14.66
CA ALA A 39 -19.41 3.85 14.85
C ALA A 39 -18.75 4.89 15.77
N GLU A 40 -18.06 4.45 16.84
CA GLU A 40 -17.33 5.37 17.73
C GLU A 40 -16.12 6.03 17.04
N ILE A 41 -15.38 5.27 16.22
CA ILE A 41 -14.27 5.79 15.41
C ILE A 41 -14.80 6.77 14.35
N ALA A 42 -15.85 6.41 13.62
CA ALA A 42 -16.46 7.26 12.59
C ALA A 42 -17.03 8.56 13.18
N ARG A 43 -17.50 8.53 14.43
CA ARG A 43 -17.95 9.72 15.16
C ARG A 43 -16.80 10.58 15.70
N GLY A 44 -15.54 10.15 15.58
CA GLY A 44 -14.37 10.89 16.04
C GLY A 44 -14.23 10.95 17.56
N ASN A 45 -14.83 10.00 18.30
CA ASN A 45 -14.78 9.99 19.75
C ASN A 45 -13.38 9.60 20.25
N LEU A 46 -12.57 10.62 20.53
CA LEU A 46 -11.29 10.52 21.23
C LEU A 46 -11.51 9.98 22.65
N MET A 47 -10.99 8.78 22.95
CA MET A 47 -10.89 8.27 24.32
C MET A 47 -9.86 9.11 25.07
N LYS A 48 -10.32 10.15 25.78
CA LYS A 48 -9.50 11.08 26.57
C LYS A 48 -9.82 10.89 28.06
N ASN A 49 -8.84 10.43 28.83
CA ASN A 49 -8.84 10.55 30.30
C ASN A 49 -7.70 11.51 30.69
N ASN A 50 -7.72 12.07 31.91
CA ASN A 50 -6.70 12.98 32.42
C ASN A 50 -5.27 12.40 32.38
N ASN A 51 -5.14 11.08 32.23
CA ASN A 51 -3.86 10.39 32.23
C ASN A 51 -3.39 9.94 30.85
N PHE A 52 -4.27 9.70 29.85
CA PHE A 52 -3.86 9.28 28.50
C PHE A 52 -4.93 9.58 27.45
N SER A 53 -4.46 9.72 26.20
CA SER A 53 -5.27 9.94 25.00
C SER A 53 -4.90 8.90 23.96
N VAL A 54 -5.88 8.12 23.48
CA VAL A 54 -5.67 7.14 22.40
C VAL A 54 -6.39 7.64 21.15
N VAL A 55 -5.61 7.89 20.09
CA VAL A 55 -6.11 8.29 18.77
C VAL A 55 -6.06 7.09 17.86
N PHE A 56 -7.23 6.59 17.43
CA PHE A 56 -7.31 5.63 16.35
C PHE A 56 -7.40 6.39 15.03
N SER A 57 -6.27 6.55 14.35
CA SER A 57 -6.23 7.09 13.00
C SER A 57 -6.46 5.94 12.00
N ALA A 58 -7.72 5.69 11.66
CA ALA A 58 -8.02 4.99 10.42
C ALA A 58 -8.11 6.04 9.30
N PRO A 59 -7.40 5.88 8.17
CA PRO A 59 -7.57 6.78 7.04
C PRO A 59 -9.02 6.70 6.54
N PRO A 60 -9.65 7.83 6.18
CA PRO A 60 -11.01 7.82 5.65
C PRO A 60 -11.03 7.03 4.35
N VAL A 61 -11.90 6.01 4.30
CA VAL A 61 -12.29 5.36 3.06
C VAL A 61 -13.26 6.31 2.38
N ASP A 62 -12.71 7.25 1.62
CA ASP A 62 -13.48 8.02 0.66
C ASP A 62 -12.77 7.97 -0.70
N GLU A 63 -13.58 7.66 -1.70
CA GLU A 63 -13.21 7.53 -3.11
C GLU A 63 -12.57 8.83 -3.61
N THR A 64 -11.57 8.70 -4.49
CA THR A 64 -10.79 9.78 -5.15
C THR A 64 -9.54 10.34 -4.43
N PHE A 65 -8.81 9.51 -3.69
CA PHE A 65 -7.36 9.72 -3.62
C PHE A 65 -6.74 9.15 -4.88
N ALA A 66 -6.25 10.05 -5.74
CA ALA A 66 -5.35 9.74 -6.84
C ALA A 66 -4.47 8.56 -6.45
N LYS A 67 -4.54 7.45 -7.22
CA LYS A 67 -3.71 6.25 -7.05
C LYS A 67 -2.41 6.67 -6.39
N GLU A 68 -2.24 6.40 -5.10
CA GLU A 68 -0.92 6.55 -4.52
C GLU A 68 -0.07 5.60 -5.36
N SER A 69 0.78 6.19 -6.21
CA SER A 69 1.73 5.46 -7.01
C SER A 69 2.45 4.51 -6.06
N LYS A 70 2.06 3.23 -6.09
CA LYS A 70 2.61 2.19 -5.20
C LYS A 70 4.13 2.08 -5.38
N VAL A 71 4.61 2.61 -6.51
CA VAL A 71 5.98 2.64 -6.96
C VAL A 71 6.47 4.10 -6.98
N LYS A 72 7.58 4.39 -6.29
CA LYS A 72 8.18 5.73 -6.18
C LYS A 72 9.69 5.64 -6.41
N VAL A 73 10.23 6.61 -7.16
CA VAL A 73 11.66 6.79 -7.41
C VAL A 73 12.04 8.19 -6.94
N ASN A 74 12.90 8.27 -5.92
CA ASN A 74 13.45 9.54 -5.47
C ASN A 74 14.94 9.58 -5.81
N ILE A 75 15.36 10.65 -6.47
CA ILE A 75 16.77 10.91 -6.76
C ILE A 75 17.19 12.15 -6.01
N THR A 76 18.28 12.03 -5.27
CA THR A 76 18.95 13.14 -4.63
C THR A 76 20.22 13.43 -5.40
N LEU A 77 20.39 14.67 -5.84
CA LEU A 77 21.63 15.16 -6.44
C LEU A 77 22.38 15.99 -5.41
N ASP A 78 23.71 15.83 -5.35
CA ASP A 78 24.53 16.63 -4.47
C ASP A 78 24.40 18.13 -4.80
N LYS A 79 24.02 18.93 -3.79
CA LYS A 79 23.88 20.38 -3.91
C LYS A 79 25.18 21.08 -4.28
N ASP A 80 26.33 20.48 -3.95
CA ASP A 80 27.65 21.05 -4.20
C ASP A 80 28.09 20.93 -5.67
N GLN A 81 27.37 20.11 -6.48
CA GLN A 81 27.59 20.00 -7.93
C GLN A 81 27.13 21.23 -8.73
N LYS A 82 26.56 22.27 -8.08
CA LYS A 82 26.14 23.55 -8.68
C LYS A 82 25.23 23.38 -9.93
N ILE A 83 24.42 22.33 -9.98
CA ILE A 83 23.49 22.09 -11.08
C ILE A 83 22.35 23.11 -11.03
N GLY A 84 22.05 23.75 -12.16
CA GLY A 84 20.94 24.71 -12.27
C GLY A 84 19.56 24.05 -12.11
N GLN A 85 18.58 24.79 -11.57
CA GLN A 85 17.20 24.28 -11.47
C GLN A 85 16.60 23.85 -12.82
N PRO A 86 16.81 24.57 -13.94
CA PRO A 86 16.28 24.15 -15.24
C PRO A 86 16.80 22.77 -15.69
N VAL A 87 18.07 22.47 -15.39
CA VAL A 87 18.67 21.16 -15.72
C VAL A 87 18.05 20.07 -14.85
N ILE A 88 17.73 20.36 -13.58
CA ILE A 88 17.06 19.40 -12.69
C ILE A 88 15.63 19.13 -13.14
N ASP A 89 14.91 20.17 -13.54
CA ASP A 89 13.55 20.03 -14.03
C ASP A 89 13.53 19.24 -15.34
N ALA A 90 14.47 19.51 -16.26
CA ALA A 90 14.64 18.75 -17.50
C ALA A 90 14.99 17.28 -17.22
N PHE A 91 15.91 17.03 -16.29
CA PHE A 91 16.29 15.68 -15.88
C PHE A 91 15.11 14.91 -15.28
N GLN A 92 14.35 15.55 -14.39
CA GLN A 92 13.16 14.95 -13.80
C GLN A 92 12.12 14.64 -14.87
N CYS A 93 11.89 15.54 -15.83
CA CYS A 93 10.97 15.33 -16.94
C CYS A 93 11.37 14.12 -17.81
N GLU A 94 12.64 14.02 -18.22
CA GLU A 94 13.10 12.93 -19.07
C GLU A 94 13.06 11.58 -18.33
N LEU A 95 13.49 11.55 -17.07
CA LEU A 95 13.35 10.37 -16.21
C LEU A 95 11.89 9.95 -16.04
N THR A 96 11.01 10.91 -15.74
CA THR A 96 9.58 10.65 -15.60
C THR A 96 9.02 10.02 -16.88
N ARG A 97 9.36 10.57 -18.04
CA ARG A 97 8.92 10.07 -19.34
C ARG A 97 9.41 8.63 -19.60
N ARG A 98 10.69 8.33 -19.44
CA ARG A 98 11.22 6.97 -19.71
C ARG A 98 10.72 5.95 -18.69
N ILE A 99 10.75 6.30 -17.41
CA ILE A 99 10.30 5.41 -16.34
C ILE A 99 8.80 5.13 -16.48
N GLN A 100 7.96 6.12 -16.78
CA GLN A 100 6.52 5.90 -16.96
C GLN A 100 6.17 5.14 -18.24
N SER A 101 7.07 5.09 -19.22
CA SER A 101 6.90 4.22 -20.40
C SER A 101 6.95 2.73 -20.04
N VAL A 102 7.68 2.36 -18.99
CA VAL A 102 7.82 0.97 -18.51
C VAL A 102 6.96 0.71 -17.27
N PHE A 103 6.88 1.70 -16.37
CA PHE A 103 6.15 1.67 -15.11
C PHE A 103 5.16 2.85 -15.02
N PRO A 104 3.98 2.77 -15.67
CA PRO A 104 3.08 3.92 -15.87
C PRO A 104 2.52 4.57 -14.60
N SER A 105 2.54 3.85 -13.48
CA SER A 105 2.06 4.34 -12.19
C SER A 105 3.19 4.83 -11.28
N THR A 106 4.41 5.04 -11.78
CA THR A 106 5.55 5.46 -10.96
C THR A 106 5.61 6.97 -10.78
N ARG A 107 5.82 7.41 -9.54
CA ARG A 107 6.12 8.80 -9.21
C ARG A 107 7.62 9.02 -9.12
N VAL A 108 8.14 9.95 -9.91
CA VAL A 108 9.56 10.31 -9.94
C VAL A 108 9.75 11.68 -9.30
N THR A 109 10.71 11.82 -8.41
CA THR A 109 11.08 13.09 -7.76
C THR A 109 12.58 13.27 -7.80
N VAL A 110 13.05 14.43 -8.24
CA VAL A 110 14.47 14.81 -8.20
C VAL A 110 14.64 16.01 -7.26
N LYS A 111 15.53 15.90 -6.29
CA LYS A 111 15.83 16.98 -5.33
C LYS A 111 17.32 17.16 -5.15
N LYS A 112 17.73 18.33 -4.65
CA LYS A 112 19.10 18.55 -4.16
C LYS A 112 19.23 18.11 -2.71
N GLY A 113 20.37 17.55 -2.34
CA GLY A 113 20.68 17.13 -0.98
C GLY A 113 22.17 17.15 -0.66
N SER A 114 22.54 16.52 0.44
CA SER A 114 23.95 16.50 0.91
C SER A 114 24.82 15.45 0.23
N MET A 115 24.21 14.46 -0.43
CA MET A 115 24.90 13.36 -1.09
C MET A 115 24.02 12.87 -2.24
N THR A 116 24.64 12.49 -3.35
CA THR A 116 23.93 11.86 -4.46
C THR A 116 23.44 10.48 -4.07
N GLY A 117 22.18 10.16 -4.35
CA GLY A 117 21.60 8.87 -4.00
C GLY A 117 20.28 8.62 -4.72
N VAL A 118 19.90 7.34 -4.81
CA VAL A 118 18.66 6.88 -5.42
C VAL A 118 17.90 6.03 -4.40
N GLU A 119 16.64 6.37 -4.14
CA GLU A 119 15.74 5.61 -3.28
C GLU A 119 14.59 5.06 -4.11
N LEU A 120 14.40 3.74 -4.01
CA LEU A 120 13.36 3.01 -4.73
C LEU A 120 12.35 2.45 -3.72
N MET A 121 11.08 2.73 -3.92
CA MET A 121 9.98 2.16 -3.13
C MET A 121 9.00 1.43 -4.04
N GLY A 122 8.58 0.22 -3.63
CA GLY A 122 7.59 -0.58 -4.36
C GLY A 122 8.13 -1.37 -5.56
N PHE A 123 9.46 -1.45 -5.70
CA PHE A 123 10.14 -2.34 -6.66
C PHE A 123 10.62 -3.59 -5.92
N ASP A 124 9.77 -4.62 -5.87
CA ASP A 124 10.04 -5.82 -5.07
C ASP A 124 10.84 -6.89 -5.84
N LYS A 125 10.77 -6.87 -7.18
CA LYS A 125 11.45 -7.83 -8.06
C LYS A 125 12.79 -7.28 -8.54
N ASP A 126 13.79 -8.15 -8.61
CA ASP A 126 15.12 -7.77 -9.08
C ASP A 126 15.11 -7.36 -10.56
N SER A 127 14.31 -8.02 -11.40
CA SER A 127 14.11 -7.62 -12.80
C SER A 127 13.61 -6.19 -12.96
N ASP A 128 12.74 -5.73 -12.05
CA ASP A 128 12.18 -4.38 -12.10
C ASP A 128 13.26 -3.35 -11.71
N ARG A 129 14.15 -3.73 -10.77
CA ARG A 129 15.31 -2.92 -10.39
C ARG A 129 16.34 -2.83 -11.51
N GLU A 130 16.66 -3.95 -12.16
CA GLU A 130 17.58 -3.99 -13.31
C GLU A 130 17.07 -3.15 -14.48
N ALA A 131 15.78 -3.22 -14.80
CA ALA A 131 15.16 -2.40 -15.83
C ALA A 131 15.25 -0.91 -15.48
N LEU A 132 15.03 -0.55 -14.22
CA LEU A 132 15.13 0.83 -13.77
C LEU A 132 16.58 1.34 -13.80
N ASP A 133 17.54 0.53 -13.37
CA ASP A 133 18.96 0.86 -13.40
C ASP A 133 19.43 1.14 -14.83
N SER A 134 19.01 0.31 -15.78
CA SER A 134 19.26 0.52 -17.21
C SER A 134 18.71 1.87 -17.70
N ILE A 135 17.46 2.21 -17.34
CA ILE A 135 16.85 3.49 -17.70
C ILE A 135 17.62 4.67 -17.07
N LEU A 136 17.99 4.57 -15.80
CA LEU A 136 18.73 5.63 -15.10
C LEU A 136 20.09 5.87 -15.76
N GLN A 137 20.81 4.80 -16.11
CA GLN A 137 22.09 4.89 -16.79
C GLN A 137 21.94 5.50 -18.18
N GLU A 138 20.97 5.03 -18.98
CA GLU A 138 20.72 5.56 -20.32
C GLU A 138 20.37 7.06 -20.29
N VAL A 139 19.52 7.51 -19.36
CA VAL A 139 19.17 8.94 -19.26
C VAL A 139 20.37 9.75 -18.78
N TRP A 140 21.22 9.21 -17.90
CA TRP A 140 22.40 9.91 -17.42
C TRP A 140 23.46 10.10 -18.50
N GLU A 141 23.67 9.09 -19.35
CA GLU A 141 24.64 9.12 -20.45
C GLU A 141 24.13 9.90 -21.67
N ASP A 142 22.82 9.92 -21.88
CA ASP A 142 22.19 10.68 -22.96
C ASP A 142 22.11 12.17 -22.61
N GLU A 143 22.96 13.00 -23.23
CA GLU A 143 22.94 14.45 -23.02
C GLU A 143 21.83 15.18 -23.81
N SER A 144 21.00 14.50 -24.61
CA SER A 144 20.04 15.15 -25.52
C SER A 144 18.89 15.90 -24.84
N TRP A 145 18.64 15.66 -23.55
CA TRP A 145 17.62 16.35 -22.77
C TRP A 145 18.14 17.60 -22.03
N ARG A 146 19.44 17.88 -22.10
CA ARG A 146 20.12 18.94 -21.33
C ARG A 146 20.10 20.31 -22.02
#